data_AF-A0A1E5VVK1-F1
#
_entry.id   AF-A0A1E5VVK1-F1
#
_cell.length_a   1.000
_cell.length_b   1.000
_cell.length_c   1.000
_cell.angle_alpha   90.00
_cell.angle_beta   90.00
_cell.angle_gamma   90.00
#
_symmetry.space_group_name_H-M   'P 1'
#
loop_
_entity.id
_entity.type
_entity.pdbx_description
1 polymer ?
#
loop_
_entity_poly.entity_id
_entity_poly.type
_entity_poly.pdbx_seq_one_letter_code
_entity_poly.pdbx_strand_id
1 'polypeptide(L)' 'MPLVVEHVFHEAVIDVNEKGTQAAASTACTLRRICDRTPVNFVADHPFAFFVVEEVSSTVVFMGHVLDPTMPE' A
#
# COMPACT_ATOMS: atom_id res chain seq x y z
N MET A 1 28.03 -24.43 27.65
CA MET A 1 26.64 -23.97 27.82
C MET A 1 26.11 -23.60 26.44
N PRO A 2 24.91 -24.04 26.03
CA PRO A 2 24.38 -23.70 24.71
C PRO A 2 23.95 -22.22 24.68
N LEU A 3 24.07 -21.59 23.51
CA LEU A 3 23.58 -20.24 23.24
C LEU A 3 22.10 -20.33 22.81
N VAL A 4 21.23 -19.55 23.44
CA VAL A 4 19.80 -19.50 23.12
C VAL A 4 19.38 -18.05 22.88
N VAL A 5 18.50 -17.83 21.90
CA VAL A 5 17.91 -16.51 21.64
C VAL A 5 16.71 -16.33 22.57
N GLU A 6 16.76 -15.30 23.40
CA GLU A 6 15.71 -15.01 24.39
C GLU A 6 14.66 -14.05 23.83
N HIS A 7 15.10 -12.96 23.17
CA HIS A 7 14.22 -11.94 22.62
C HIS A 7 14.69 -11.48 21.24
N VAL A 8 13.71 -11.17 20.38
CA VAL A 8 13.89 -10.48 19.11
C VAL A 8 12.85 -9.36 19.06
N PHE A 9 13.31 -8.14 18.81
CA PHE A 9 12.45 -6.96 18.70
C PHE A 9 12.47 -6.47 17.25
N HIS A 10 11.29 -6.18 16.71
CA HIS A 10 11.12 -5.64 15.38
C HIS A 10 10.17 -4.44 15.46
N GLU A 11 10.61 -3.31 14.91
CA GLU A 11 9.87 -2.06 14.84
C GLU A 11 9.95 -1.56 13.40
N ALA A 12 8.81 -1.12 12.86
CA ALA A 12 8.67 -0.65 11.49
C ALA A 12 7.65 0.49 11.46
N VAL A 13 7.97 1.56 10.73
CA VAL A 13 7.14 2.76 10.60
C VAL A 13 6.89 3.02 9.12
N ILE A 14 5.65 3.36 8.75
CA ILE A 14 5.24 3.68 7.38
C ILE A 14 4.47 4.98 7.38
N ASP A 15 4.99 5.99 6.68
CA ASP A 15 4.31 7.27 6.46
C ASP A 15 3.70 7.30 5.05
N VAL A 16 2.39 7.61 4.98
CA VAL A 16 1.64 7.71 3.71
C VAL A 16 1.10 9.13 3.58
N ASN A 17 1.56 9.84 2.56
CA ASN A 17 1.14 11.20 2.25
C ASN A 17 1.02 11.44 0.74
N GLU A 18 0.42 12.55 0.34
CA GLU A 18 0.15 12.85 -1.08
C GLU A 18 1.40 13.11 -1.91
N LYS A 19 2.54 13.42 -1.28
CA LYS A 19 3.81 13.63 -2.00
C LYS A 19 4.43 12.31 -2.43
N GLY A 20 4.12 11.21 -1.74
CA GLY A 20 4.71 9.89 -1.98
C GLY A 20 4.21 9.18 -3.25
N THR A 21 3.11 9.64 -3.84
CA THR A 21 2.50 9.02 -5.03
C THR A 21 2.16 10.10 -6.06
N GLN A 22 3.18 10.63 -6.75
CA GLN A 22 2.97 11.52 -7.88
C GLN A 22 2.18 10.77 -8.96
N ALA A 23 0.89 11.08 -9.07
CA ALA A 23 -0.11 10.38 -9.88
C ALA A 23 0.31 10.22 -11.36
N ALA A 24 1.00 9.13 -11.66
CA ALA A 24 1.43 8.78 -13.01
C ALA A 24 0.35 7.99 -13.75
N ALA A 25 -0.80 8.60 -14.04
CA ALA A 25 -1.75 8.09 -15.04
C ALA A 25 -2.80 9.12 -15.47
N SER A 26 -2.40 10.34 -15.84
CA SER A 26 -3.28 11.19 -16.66
C SER A 26 -3.38 10.63 -18.08
N THR A 27 -4.14 9.55 -18.25
CA THR A 27 -4.40 8.96 -19.57
C THR A 27 -5.60 9.66 -20.19
N ALA A 28 -5.36 10.79 -20.86
CA ALA A 28 -6.39 11.44 -21.66
C ALA A 28 -6.60 10.62 -22.96
N CYS A 29 -7.54 9.67 -22.95
CA CYS A 29 -7.95 8.99 -24.17
C CYS A 29 -8.89 9.89 -24.99
N THR A 30 -8.34 10.69 -25.91
CA THR A 30 -9.10 11.55 -26.83
C THR A 30 -9.65 10.80 -28.05
N LEU A 31 -9.96 9.50 -27.94
CA LEU A 31 -10.64 8.74 -28.99
C LEU A 31 -11.68 7.81 -28.38
N ARG A 32 -12.95 8.11 -28.66
CA ARG A 32 -14.16 7.38 -28.26
C ARG A 32 -14.12 5.95 -28.82
N ARG A 33 -13.48 5.01 -28.10
CA ARG A 33 -13.72 3.58 -28.30
C ARG A 33 -14.90 3.16 -27.42
N ILE A 34 -15.84 2.49 -28.07
CA ILE A 34 -17.08 1.94 -27.51
C ILE A 34 -16.71 0.71 -26.68
N CYS A 35 -16.07 0.94 -25.53
CA CYS A 35 -15.91 -0.05 -24.49
C CYS A 35 -16.16 0.68 -23.17
N ASP A 36 -17.38 0.51 -22.68
CA ASP A 36 -17.93 1.09 -21.45
C ASP A 36 -17.21 0.48 -20.24
N ARG A 37 -15.95 0.88 -20.02
CA ARG A 37 -15.27 0.67 -18.75
C ARG A 37 -15.58 1.88 -17.91
N THR A 38 -16.69 1.80 -17.18
CA THR A 38 -16.93 2.74 -16.07
C THR A 38 -15.69 2.74 -15.17
N PRO A 39 -15.14 3.92 -14.83
CA PRO A 39 -14.00 3.99 -13.92
C PRO A 39 -14.38 3.32 -12.59
N VAL A 40 -13.49 2.47 -12.09
CA VAL A 40 -13.68 1.82 -10.78
C VAL A 40 -13.27 2.83 -9.72
N ASN A 41 -14.22 3.21 -8.86
CA ASN A 41 -13.93 4.01 -7.68
C ASN A 41 -13.36 3.09 -6.60
N PHE A 42 -12.10 3.30 -6.21
CA PHE A 42 -11.51 2.68 -5.03
C PHE A 42 -11.65 3.65 -3.86
N VAL A 43 -12.46 3.28 -2.86
CA VAL A 43 -12.72 4.08 -1.67
C VAL A 43 -12.28 3.26 -0.46
N ALA A 44 -11.16 3.68 0.16
CA ALA A 44 -10.60 3.05 1.37
C ALA A 44 -11.07 3.80 2.63
N ASP A 45 -12.39 3.91 2.82
CA ASP A 45 -13.06 4.57 3.95
C ASP A 45 -13.44 3.61 5.10
N HIS A 46 -12.87 2.41 5.07
CA HIS A 46 -13.10 1.31 6.00
C HIS A 46 -11.80 0.50 6.18
N PRO A 47 -11.69 -0.39 7.18
CA PRO A 47 -10.47 -1.15 7.41
C PRO A 47 -9.96 -1.89 6.18
N PHE A 48 -8.66 -1.75 5.89
CA PHE A 48 -8.03 -2.34 4.72
C PHE A 48 -6.64 -2.91 5.05
N ALA A 49 -6.20 -3.87 4.24
CA ALA A 49 -4.83 -4.38 4.27
C ALA A 49 -3.99 -3.72 3.18
N PHE A 50 -2.69 -3.58 3.40
CA PHE A 50 -1.75 -3.04 2.43
C PHE A 50 -0.48 -3.89 2.36
N PHE A 51 0.18 -3.82 1.20
CA PHE A 51 1.44 -4.50 0.93
C PHE A 51 2.35 -3.55 0.16
N VAL A 52 3.59 -3.41 0.59
CA VAL A 52 4.65 -2.77 -0.19
C VAL A 52 5.47 -3.89 -0.81
N VAL A 53 5.39 -4.02 -2.13
CA VAL A 53 5.96 -5.15 -2.87
C VAL A 53 7.01 -4.63 -3.84
N GLU A 54 8.17 -5.26 -3.86
CA GLU A 54 9.19 -5.03 -4.89
C GLU A 54 8.77 -5.79 -6.17
N GLU A 55 8.65 -5.07 -7.28
CA GLU A 55 7.94 -5.58 -8.47
C GLU A 55 8.67 -6.73 -9.20
N VAL A 56 10.01 -6.71 -9.23
CA VAL A 56 10.78 -7.67 -10.05
C VAL A 56 10.84 -9.05 -9.40
N SER A 57 11.10 -9.09 -8.10
CA SER A 57 11.16 -10.32 -7.29
C SER A 57 9.81 -10.70 -6.69
N SER A 58 8.81 -9.81 -6.74
CA SER A 58 7.52 -9.97 -6.06
C SER A 58 7.66 -10.13 -4.54
N THR A 59 8.74 -9.61 -3.96
CA THR A 59 9.00 -9.72 -2.52
C THR A 59 8.16 -8.70 -1.76
N VAL A 60 7.44 -9.17 -0.73
CA VAL A 60 6.74 -8.30 0.22
C VAL A 60 7.78 -7.69 1.18
N VAL A 61 7.98 -6.38 1.08
CA VAL A 61 8.91 -5.62 1.92
C VAL A 61 8.21 -5.14 3.20
N PHE A 62 6.93 -4.74 3.07
CA PHE A 62 6.06 -4.42 4.20
C PHE A 62 4.67 -4.98 3.99
N MET A 63 4.01 -5.34 5.09
CA MET A 63 2.61 -5.76 5.12
C MET A 63 1.97 -5.23 6.40
N GLY A 64 0.73 -4.80 6.30
CA GLY A 64 -0.03 -4.37 7.47
C GLY A 64 -1.50 -4.19 7.16
N HIS A 65 -2.21 -3.70 8.16
CA HIS A 65 -3.61 -3.33 8.05
C HIS A 65 -3.87 -2.03 8.78
N VAL A 66 -4.74 -1.20 8.21
CA VAL A 66 -5.23 0.03 8.81
C VAL A 66 -6.63 -0.27 9.32
N LEU A 67 -6.80 -0.26 10.65
CA LEU A 67 -8.12 -0.37 11.28
C LEU A 67 -8.73 1.01 11.53
N ASP A 68 -7.89 1.97 11.90
CA ASP A 68 -8.24 3.35 12.15
C ASP A 68 -7.05 4.25 11.74
N PRO A 69 -7.19 5.08 10.70
CA PRO A 69 -6.12 5.97 10.23
C PRO A 69 -5.95 7.23 11.10
N THR A 70 -6.80 7.43 12.12
CA THR A 70 -6.74 8.60 13.01
C THR A 70 -5.99 8.33 14.31
N MET A 71 -5.67 7.06 14.59
CA MET A 71 -4.87 6.72 15.76
C MET A 71 -3.46 7.31 15.63
N PRO A 72 -3.01 8.11 16.61
CA PRO A 72 -1.63 8.58 16.63
C PRO A 72 -0.68 7.40 16.82
N GLU A 73 0.52 7.50 16.24
CA GLU A 73 1.65 6.65 16.63
C GLU A 73 2.04 6.87 18.11
#